data_AF-A0A3D0J0W1-F1
#
_entry.id   AF-A0A3D0J0W1-F1
#
_cell.length_a   1.000
_cell.length_b   1.000
_cell.length_c   1.000
_cell.angle_alpha   90.00
_cell.angle_beta   90.00
_cell.angle_gamma   90.00
#
_symmetry.space_group_name_H-M   'P 1'
#
loop_
_entity.id
_entity.type
_entity.pdbx_description
1 polymer ?
#
loop_
_entity_poly.entity_id
_entity_poly.type
_entity_poly.pdbx_seq_one_letter_code
_entity_poly.pdbx_strand_id
1 'polypeptide(L)'
;MLQRSKLLFIVGLILLGSSLLANLLFLSKDQQLLSSAPHVQPAPYFEEELVEGDDSQEKRIAKIDLFGVIAQEIPGQIGSSMVDDLILQIRQAADDNSIAAILLHIDSPGGEVTASDNLYHELTLVR
;
A
#
# COMPACT_ATOMS: atom_id res chain seq x y z
N MET A 1 5.58 20.20 -58.69
CA MET A 1 5.35 20.50 -57.25
C MET A 1 4.23 19.68 -56.62
N LEU A 2 3.19 19.28 -57.37
CA LEU A 2 2.00 18.59 -56.84
C LEU A 2 2.22 17.15 -56.32
N GLN A 3 3.26 16.44 -56.79
CA GLN A 3 3.57 15.08 -56.32
C GLN A 3 4.27 15.04 -54.95
N ARG A 4 5.09 16.05 -54.64
CA ARG A 4 5.84 16.11 -53.37
C ARG A 4 4.92 16.44 -52.19
N SER A 5 3.91 17.29 -52.39
CA SER A 5 2.91 17.60 -51.37
C SER A 5 1.97 16.43 -51.08
N LYS A 6 1.55 15.68 -52.12
CA LYS A 6 0.75 14.45 -51.95
C LYS A 6 1.51 13.36 -51.19
N LEU A 7 2.82 13.21 -51.46
CA LEU A 7 3.67 12.26 -50.72
C LEU A 7 3.78 12.62 -49.24
N LEU A 8 4.00 13.90 -48.92
CA LEU A 8 4.09 14.37 -47.53
C LEU A 8 2.76 14.16 -46.77
N PHE A 9 1.62 14.37 -47.42
CA PHE A 9 0.32 14.15 -46.82
C PHE A 9 0.06 12.66 -46.51
N ILE A 10 0.45 11.75 -47.42
CA ILE A 10 0.31 10.30 -47.23
C ILE A 10 1.21 9.81 -46.09
N VAL A 11 2.46 10.28 -46.02
CA VAL A 11 3.38 9.94 -44.93
C VAL A 11 2.86 10.42 -43.58
N GLY A 12 2.28 11.64 -43.52
CA GLY A 12 1.64 12.16 -42.32
C GLY A 12 0.46 11.31 -41.83
N LEU A 13 -0.40 10.84 -42.74
CA LEU A 13 -1.51 9.95 -42.41
C LEU A 13 -1.05 8.59 -41.87
N ILE A 14 0.03 8.04 -42.43
CA ILE A 14 0.60 6.76 -41.96
C ILE A 14 1.18 6.92 -40.56
N LEU A 15 1.90 8.02 -40.27
CA LEU A 15 2.44 8.30 -38.95
C LEU A 15 1.35 8.53 -37.89
N LEU A 16 0.27 9.23 -38.26
CA LEU A 16 -0.86 9.43 -37.37
C LEU A 16 -1.56 8.09 -37.09
N GLY A 17 -1.78 7.28 -38.13
CA GLY A 17 -2.38 5.95 -38.02
C GLY A 17 -1.55 5.01 -37.16
N SER A 18 -0.21 4.99 -37.31
CA SER A 18 0.66 4.15 -36.50
C SER A 18 0.69 4.59 -35.03
N SER A 19 0.66 5.88 -34.74
CA SER A 19 0.58 6.40 -33.37
C SER A 19 -0.75 6.06 -32.69
N LEU A 20 -1.88 6.24 -33.39
CA LEU A 20 -3.20 5.85 -32.89
C LEU A 20 -3.29 4.34 -32.63
N LEU A 21 -2.75 3.53 -33.54
CA LEU A 21 -2.76 2.08 -33.41
C LEU A 21 -1.84 1.60 -32.28
N ALA A 22 -0.66 2.22 -32.12
CA ALA A 22 0.25 1.92 -31.01
C ALA A 22 -0.38 2.25 -29.66
N ASN A 23 -1.02 3.42 -29.52
CA ASN A 23 -1.73 3.79 -28.30
C ASN A 23 -2.91 2.86 -28.01
N LEU A 24 -3.66 2.41 -29.03
CA LEU A 24 -4.77 1.47 -28.85
C LEU A 24 -4.30 0.07 -28.41
N LEU A 25 -3.18 -0.42 -28.96
CA LEU A 25 -2.56 -1.68 -28.54
C LEU A 25 -1.99 -1.59 -27.12
N PHE A 26 -1.47 -0.44 -26.72
CA PHE A 26 -1.02 -0.20 -25.34
C PHE A 26 -2.20 -0.24 -24.36
N LEU A 27 -3.31 0.44 -24.71
CA LEU A 27 -4.55 0.41 -23.94
C LEU A 27 -5.14 -1.01 -23.80
N SER A 28 -4.98 -1.85 -24.82
CA SER A 28 -5.43 -3.25 -24.79
C SER A 28 -4.55 -4.15 -23.92
N LYS A 29 -3.28 -3.78 -23.70
CA LYS A 29 -2.38 -4.51 -22.78
C LYS A 29 -2.66 -4.18 -21.31
N ASP A 30 -3.29 -3.04 -21.03
CA ASP A 30 -3.79 -2.65 -19.71
C ASP A 30 -5.19 -3.19 -19.39
N GLN A 31 -5.72 -4.14 -20.17
CA GLN A 31 -6.98 -4.83 -19.82
C GLN A 31 -6.84 -5.84 -18.67
N GLN A 32 -5.71 -5.87 -17.95
CA GLN A 32 -5.67 -6.47 -16.61
C GLN A 32 -6.46 -5.65 -15.57
N LEU A 33 -6.96 -4.45 -15.91
CA LEU A 33 -7.71 -3.58 -14.99
C LEU A 33 -9.20 -3.96 -14.79
N LEU A 34 -9.78 -4.86 -15.60
CA LEU A 34 -11.20 -5.29 -15.44
C LEU A 34 -11.38 -6.74 -14.99
N SER A 35 -10.29 -7.48 -14.78
CA SER A 35 -10.32 -8.79 -14.12
C SER A 35 -9.86 -8.66 -12.68
N SER A 36 -10.43 -7.70 -11.94
CA SER A 36 -10.41 -7.77 -10.48
C SER A 36 -11.40 -8.85 -10.04
N ALA A 37 -11.02 -10.13 -10.22
CA ALA A 37 -11.24 -11.02 -9.10
C ALA A 37 -10.63 -10.31 -7.88
N PRO A 38 -11.30 -10.24 -6.72
CA PRO A 38 -10.72 -9.60 -5.56
C PRO A 38 -9.39 -10.30 -5.31
N HIS A 39 -8.30 -9.66 -5.73
CA HIS A 39 -6.97 -10.01 -5.31
C HIS A 39 -6.98 -9.61 -3.86
N VAL A 40 -7.43 -10.53 -3.01
CA VAL A 40 -7.10 -10.52 -1.60
C VAL A 40 -5.60 -10.65 -1.60
N GLN A 41 -4.90 -9.51 -1.70
CA GLN A 41 -3.48 -9.48 -1.41
C GLN A 41 -3.39 -10.05 0.00
N PRO A 42 -2.63 -11.15 0.21
CA PRO A 42 -2.36 -11.61 1.56
C PRO A 42 -1.91 -10.40 2.36
N ALA A 43 -2.45 -10.22 3.56
CA ALA A 43 -2.02 -9.13 4.42
C ALA A 43 -0.48 -9.12 4.47
N PRO A 44 0.17 -7.96 4.31
CA PRO A 44 1.63 -7.87 4.42
C PRO A 44 2.06 -8.55 5.72
N TYR A 45 3.03 -9.46 5.61
CA TYR A 45 3.64 -10.10 6.77
C TYR A 45 4.77 -9.23 7.26
N PHE A 46 4.72 -8.84 8.53
CA PHE A 46 5.75 -8.02 9.15
C PHE A 46 6.84 -8.94 9.73
N GLU A 47 8.08 -8.72 9.32
CA GLU A 47 9.23 -9.42 9.88
C GLU A 47 9.53 -8.90 11.29
N GLU A 48 9.90 -9.82 12.19
CA GLU A 48 10.21 -9.51 13.59
C GLU A 48 11.72 -9.49 13.81
N GLU A 49 12.21 -8.50 14.56
CA GLU A 49 13.60 -8.40 15.00
C GLU A 49 13.67 -8.44 16.54
N LEU A 50 14.57 -9.27 17.08
CA LEU A 50 14.80 -9.30 18.53
C LEU A 50 15.53 -8.02 18.97
N VAL A 51 14.79 -7.14 19.63
CA VAL A 51 15.34 -5.88 20.18
C VAL A 51 16.07 -6.13 21.50
N GLU A 52 15.48 -6.90 22.40
CA GLU A 52 16.01 -7.15 23.74
C GLU A 52 15.50 -8.49 24.29
N GLY A 53 16.34 -9.18 25.06
CA GLY A 53 15.97 -10.42 25.76
C GLY A 53 16.65 -11.66 25.18
N ASP A 54 16.01 -12.81 25.40
CA ASP A 54 16.47 -14.13 24.97
C ASP A 54 15.40 -14.75 24.06
N ASP A 55 15.82 -15.15 22.87
CA ASP A 55 14.98 -15.79 21.85
C ASP A 55 14.59 -17.23 22.23
N SER A 56 15.17 -17.79 23.28
CA SER A 56 14.85 -19.14 23.77
C SER A 56 13.50 -19.27 24.48
N GLN A 57 12.83 -18.14 24.76
CA GLN A 57 11.56 -18.12 25.48
C GLN A 57 10.36 -18.40 24.57
N GLU A 58 9.45 -19.27 25.03
CA GLU A 58 8.22 -19.60 24.30
C GLU A 58 7.23 -18.43 24.21
N LYS A 59 7.33 -17.47 25.14
CA LYS A 59 6.47 -16.30 25.23
C LYS A 59 7.28 -15.02 25.06
N ARG A 60 6.82 -14.17 24.14
CA ARG A 60 7.50 -12.94 23.71
C ARG A 60 6.57 -11.73 23.87
N ILE A 61 7.14 -10.53 23.87
CA ILE A 61 6.39 -9.27 23.88
C ILE A 61 6.64 -8.60 22.53
N ALA A 62 5.58 -8.36 21.78
CA ALA A 62 5.68 -7.68 20.49
C ALA A 62 5.80 -6.18 20.72
N LYS A 63 6.92 -5.57 20.32
CA LYS A 63 7.10 -4.12 20.33
C LYS A 63 6.68 -3.55 18.98
N ILE A 64 5.68 -2.67 18.98
CA ILE A 64 5.19 -1.98 17.78
C ILE A 64 5.47 -0.48 17.97
N ASP A 65 6.12 0.12 16.97
CA ASP A 65 6.55 1.50 17.01
C ASP A 65 5.62 2.40 16.17
N LEU A 66 5.07 3.45 16.77
CA LEU A 66 4.29 4.49 16.10
C LEU A 66 5.10 5.79 16.12
N PHE A 67 5.67 6.17 14.97
CA PHE A 67 6.50 7.36 14.82
C PHE A 67 5.89 8.37 13.85
N GLY A 68 5.86 9.64 14.22
CA GLY A 68 5.47 10.72 13.31
C GLY A 68 3.96 10.99 13.28
N VAL A 69 3.50 11.69 12.25
CA VAL A 69 2.13 12.22 12.19
C VAL A 69 1.13 11.10 11.92
N ILE A 70 0.08 11.02 12.75
CA ILE A 70 -1.02 10.07 12.53
C ILE A 70 -1.91 10.63 11.42
N ALA A 71 -1.92 9.99 10.26
CA ALA A 71 -2.77 10.38 9.13
C ALA A 71 -3.17 9.13 8.34
N GLN A 72 -4.40 9.12 7.82
CA GLN A 72 -4.83 8.09 6.87
C GLN A 72 -4.43 8.46 5.45
N GLU A 73 -4.12 7.43 4.66
CA GLU A 73 -3.87 7.61 3.23
C GLU A 73 -5.20 7.79 2.49
N ILE A 74 -5.28 8.82 1.65
CA ILE A 74 -6.42 9.00 0.73
C ILE A 74 -6.05 8.32 -0.59
N PRO A 75 -6.89 7.42 -1.13
CA PRO A 75 -6.61 6.75 -2.40
C PRO A 75 -6.22 7.73 -3.51
N GLY A 76 -4.99 7.61 -4.02
CA GLY A 76 -4.44 8.49 -5.06
C GLY A 76 -3.50 9.60 -4.56
N GLN A 77 -3.24 9.69 -3.25
CA GLN A 77 -2.27 10.60 -2.66
C GLN A 77 -1.10 9.82 -2.07
N ILE A 78 0.13 10.08 -2.53
CA ILE A 78 1.34 9.46 -1.98
C ILE A 78 1.58 10.07 -0.59
N GLY A 79 1.27 9.30 0.45
CA GLY A 79 1.36 9.69 1.86
C GLY A 79 1.25 8.45 2.74
N SER A 80 1.78 8.51 3.95
CA SER A 80 2.06 7.32 4.78
C SER A 80 0.82 6.45 5.06
N SER A 81 0.83 5.20 4.59
CA SER A 81 -0.04 4.07 4.98
C SER A 81 0.12 3.63 6.45
N MET A 82 0.72 4.48 7.29
CA MET A 82 1.23 4.12 8.61
C MET A 82 0.14 3.58 9.53
N VAL A 83 -1.07 4.13 9.45
CA VAL A 83 -2.20 3.68 10.27
C VAL A 83 -2.62 2.26 9.89
N ASP A 84 -2.77 1.99 8.59
CA ASP A 84 -3.17 0.68 8.08
C ASP A 84 -2.10 -0.38 8.37
N ASP A 85 -0.83 -0.05 8.16
CA ASP A 85 0.29 -0.93 8.47
C ASP A 85 0.37 -1.25 9.97
N LEU A 86 0.11 -0.27 10.82
CA LEU A 86 0.14 -0.43 12.27
C LEU A 86 -1.03 -1.29 12.76
N ILE A 87 -2.22 -1.14 12.18
CA ILE A 87 -3.38 -2.01 12.44
C ILE A 87 -3.06 -3.45 12.04
N LEU A 88 -2.42 -3.67 10.89
CA LEU A 88 -2.06 -5.00 10.43
C LEU A 88 -0.99 -5.65 11.31
N GLN A 89 0.01 -4.88 11.78
CA GLN A 89 1.01 -5.34 12.75
C GLN A 89 0.35 -5.75 14.07
N ILE A 90 -0.56 -4.93 14.59
CA ILE A 90 -1.29 -5.22 15.83
C ILE A 90 -2.09 -6.52 15.68
N ARG A 91 -2.80 -6.70 14.56
CA ARG A 91 -3.57 -7.92 14.28
C ARG A 91 -2.67 -9.14 14.15
N GLN A 92 -1.55 -9.04 13.43
CA GLN A 92 -0.57 -10.13 13.33
C GLN A 92 -0.05 -10.53 14.72
N ALA A 93 0.30 -9.56 15.57
CA ALA A 93 0.75 -9.83 16.94
C ALA A 93 -0.37 -10.39 17.84
N ALA A 94 -1.62 -9.99 17.61
CA ALA A 94 -2.77 -10.50 18.35
C ALA A 94 -3.11 -11.96 18.00
N ASP A 95 -2.91 -12.35 16.74
CA ASP A 95 -3.19 -13.70 16.24
C ASP A 95 -2.05 -14.70 16.56
N ASP A 96 -0.86 -14.22 16.94
CA ASP A 96 0.27 -15.08 17.32
C ASP A 96 0.22 -15.53 18.79
N ASN A 97 -0.01 -16.83 19.00
CA ASN A 97 -0.03 -17.46 20.32
C ASN A 97 1.32 -17.39 21.07
N SER A 98 2.44 -17.09 20.40
CA SER A 98 3.74 -16.88 21.05
C SER A 98 3.84 -15.51 21.73
N ILE A 99 2.99 -14.55 21.35
CA ILE A 99 2.97 -13.21 21.94
C ILE A 99 2.09 -13.21 23.19
N ALA A 100 2.68 -12.81 24.31
CA ALA A 100 1.97 -12.67 25.58
C ALA A 100 1.42 -11.26 25.81
N ALA A 101 2.02 -10.25 25.19
CA ALA A 101 1.63 -8.85 25.31
C ALA A 101 2.16 -8.03 24.13
N ILE A 102 1.49 -6.91 23.86
CA ILE A 102 1.92 -5.90 22.88
C ILE A 102 2.38 -4.65 23.63
N LEU A 103 3.59 -4.19 23.33
CA LEU A 103 4.13 -2.90 23.77
C LEU A 103 4.06 -1.91 22.61
N LEU A 104 3.08 -1.01 22.66
CA LEU A 104 2.96 0.07 21.70
C LEU A 104 3.81 1.26 22.16
N HIS A 105 4.91 1.53 21.45
CA HIS A 105 5.79 2.67 21.69
C HIS A 105 5.40 3.82 20.77
N ILE A 106 4.99 4.94 21.35
CA ILE A 106 4.41 6.07 20.62
C ILE A 106 5.33 7.29 20.73
N ASP A 107 5.80 7.76 19.59
CA ASP A 107 6.51 9.03 19.42
C ASP A 107 5.87 9.79 18.25
N SER A 108 4.74 10.43 18.57
CA SER A 108 3.91 11.15 17.60
C SER A 108 3.51 12.52 18.13
N PRO A 109 3.58 13.59 17.30
CA PRO A 109 2.98 14.88 17.62
C PRO A 109 1.44 14.86 17.54
N GLY A 110 0.83 13.74 17.16
CA GLY A 110 -0.59 13.60 16.84
C GLY A 110 -0.84 13.74 15.34
N GLY A 111 -2.04 14.21 14.97
CA GLY A 111 -2.43 14.40 13.57
C GLY A 111 -3.94 14.38 13.37
N GLU A 112 -4.39 13.62 12.38
CA GLU A 112 -5.77 13.45 12.02
C GLU A 112 -6.58 12.77 13.12
N VAL A 113 -7.73 13.36 13.47
CA VAL A 113 -8.62 12.87 14.52
C VAL A 113 -9.26 11.54 14.13
N THR A 114 -9.77 11.42 12.90
CA THR A 114 -10.41 10.19 12.39
C THR A 114 -9.43 9.02 12.36
N ALA A 115 -8.19 9.27 11.93
CA ALA A 115 -7.12 8.28 11.95
C ALA A 115 -6.84 7.77 13.36
N SER A 116 -6.78 8.69 14.33
CA SER A 116 -6.58 8.35 15.74
C SER A 116 -7.76 7.56 16.33
N ASP A 117 -9.01 7.91 15.96
CA ASP A 117 -10.21 7.20 16.40
C ASP A 117 -10.25 5.76 15.88
N ASN A 118 -9.91 5.56 14.60
CA ASN A 118 -9.81 4.22 14.01
C ASN A 118 -8.72 3.38 14.69
N LEU A 119 -7.53 3.95 14.95
CA LEU A 119 -6.48 3.27 15.71
C LEU A 119 -6.95 2.87 17.11
N TYR A 120 -7.62 3.79 17.81
CA TYR A 120 -8.16 3.52 19.14
C TYR A 120 -9.17 2.37 19.10
N HIS A 121 -10.07 2.36 18.12
CA HIS A 121 -11.05 1.29 17.94
C HIS A 121 -10.37 -0.08 17.75
N GLU A 122 -9.40 -0.18 16.85
CA GLU A 122 -8.67 -1.43 16.60
C GLU A 122 -7.91 -1.93 17.83
N LEU A 123 -7.27 -1.03 18.58
CA LEU A 123 -6.60 -1.39 19.84
C LEU A 123 -7.57 -1.94 20.89
N THR A 124 -8.82 -1.47 20.92
CA THR A 124 -9.82 -2.00 21.87
C THR A 124 -10.30 -3.41 21.53
N LEU A 125 -10.13 -3.87 20.28
CA LEU A 125 -10.50 -5.22 19.85
C LEU A 125 -9.49 -6.28 20.30
N VAL A 126 -8.24 -5.87 20.55
CA VAL A 126 -7.10 -6.76 20.86
C VAL A 126 -6.89 -6.96 22.37
N ARG A 127 -7.77 -6.38 23.19
CA ARG A 127 -7.73 -6.48 24.66
C ARG A 127 -8.23 -7.81 25.19
#